data_AF-A0A8K0PKZ8-F1
#
_entry.id   AF-A0A8K0PKZ8-F1
#
_cell.length_a   1.000
_cell.length_b   1.000
_cell.length_c   1.000
_cell.angle_alpha   90.00
_cell.angle_beta   90.00
_cell.angle_gamma   90.00
#
_symmetry.space_group_name_H-M   'P 1'
#
loop_
_entity.id
_entity.type
_entity.pdbx_description
1 polymer ?
#
loop_
_entity_poly.entity_id
_entity_poly.type
_entity_poly.pdbx_seq_one_letter_code
_entity_poly.pdbx_strand_id
1 'polypeptide(L)'
;MADRPTTPAQSRQQSTVVKSFLVLYNSVSAILWAAVLGRVVLLYALRGQWKVFFGVGEFVKWTQTLAWAEVMFSLTGLVRAPLFTTAMQVVSRLFLVWGVIEPFQADTVFSVGYSTMLLAWSITEVIRYTFFAINIGTGEVPGWLLWLRYNTFFVLYPIGISSECWMIILSIGPAYAANPLVAYVLLAVLIIYVPGSYILYTHMMKQRSKVFKGRAPAKTQ
;
A
#
# COMPACT_ATOMS: atom_id res chain seq x y z
N MET A 1 21.08 -45.67 -14.97
CA MET A 1 20.72 -44.42 -14.26
C MET A 1 20.16 -43.49 -15.30
N ALA A 2 18.82 -43.32 -15.34
CA ALA A 2 18.14 -42.57 -16.38
C ALA A 2 18.06 -41.09 -15.98
N ASP A 3 18.69 -40.22 -16.77
CA ASP A 3 18.50 -38.77 -16.71
C ASP A 3 17.04 -38.43 -17.02
N ARG A 4 16.33 -37.90 -16.03
CA ARG A 4 15.02 -37.27 -16.25
C ARG A 4 15.27 -35.85 -16.76
N PRO A 5 14.78 -35.47 -17.96
CA PRO A 5 14.78 -34.08 -18.36
C PRO A 5 13.84 -33.30 -17.43
N THR A 6 14.37 -32.36 -16.66
CA THR A 6 13.58 -31.39 -15.91
C THR A 6 12.86 -30.49 -16.90
N THR A 7 11.57 -30.73 -17.12
CA THR A 7 10.70 -29.85 -17.89
C THR A 7 10.81 -28.43 -17.33
N PRO A 8 11.22 -27.41 -18.12
CA PRO A 8 11.15 -26.04 -17.66
C PRO A 8 9.69 -25.70 -17.40
N ALA A 9 9.37 -25.27 -16.18
CA ALA A 9 8.03 -24.86 -15.79
C ALA A 9 7.51 -23.81 -16.79
N GLN A 10 6.61 -24.22 -17.68
CA GLN A 10 5.99 -23.35 -18.67
C GLN A 10 5.34 -22.19 -17.93
N SER A 11 5.81 -20.96 -18.18
CA SER A 11 5.22 -19.77 -17.63
C SER A 11 3.78 -19.67 -18.14
N ARG A 12 2.79 -20.00 -17.31
CA ARG A 12 1.36 -19.87 -17.66
C ARG A 12 1.12 -18.45 -18.14
N GLN A 13 0.91 -18.28 -19.44
CA GLN A 13 0.65 -17.00 -20.07
C GLN A 13 -0.78 -16.61 -19.66
N GLN A 14 -0.95 -15.49 -18.96
CA GLN A 14 -2.27 -15.00 -18.58
C GLN A 14 -3.10 -14.74 -19.84
N SER A 15 -4.37 -15.14 -19.82
CA SER A 15 -5.29 -14.87 -20.93
C SER A 15 -5.47 -13.37 -21.13
N THR A 16 -5.76 -12.97 -22.36
CA THR A 16 -6.01 -11.56 -22.71
C THR A 16 -7.11 -10.95 -21.85
N VAL A 17 -8.16 -11.72 -21.55
CA VAL A 17 -9.27 -11.29 -20.68
C VAL A 17 -8.78 -10.95 -19.26
N VAL A 18 -7.95 -11.82 -18.68
CA VAL A 18 -7.38 -11.59 -17.34
C VAL A 18 -6.48 -10.35 -17.34
N LYS A 19 -5.65 -10.17 -18.37
CA LYS A 19 -4.80 -8.99 -18.50
C LYS A 19 -5.64 -7.71 -18.58
N SER A 20 -6.65 -7.67 -19.46
CA SER A 20 -7.53 -6.51 -19.61
C SER A 20 -8.27 -6.19 -18.32
N PHE A 21 -8.78 -7.20 -17.61
CA PHE A 21 -9.41 -7.04 -16.31
C PHE A 21 -8.44 -6.43 -15.28
N LEU A 22 -7.21 -6.94 -15.17
CA LEU A 22 -6.21 -6.41 -14.24
C LEU A 22 -5.81 -4.98 -14.61
N VAL A 23 -5.67 -4.65 -15.89
CA VAL A 23 -5.40 -3.27 -16.34
C VAL A 23 -6.54 -2.35 -15.91
N LEU A 24 -7.80 -2.75 -16.13
CA LEU A 24 -8.96 -1.97 -15.71
C LEU A 24 -8.99 -1.76 -14.20
N TYR A 25 -8.81 -2.83 -13.42
CA TYR A 25 -8.78 -2.75 -11.95
C TYR A 25 -7.71 -1.77 -11.45
N ASN A 26 -6.49 -1.87 -11.98
CA ASN A 26 -5.39 -0.99 -11.58
C ASN A 26 -5.65 0.45 -12.03
N SER A 27 -6.18 0.68 -13.23
CA SER A 27 -6.54 2.03 -13.70
C SER A 27 -7.63 2.68 -12.84
N VAL A 28 -8.69 1.95 -12.52
CA VAL A 28 -9.75 2.43 -11.62
C VAL A 28 -9.18 2.73 -10.23
N SER A 29 -8.37 1.84 -9.69
CA SER A 29 -7.73 2.05 -8.38
C SER A 29 -6.82 3.28 -8.37
N ALA A 30 -6.05 3.50 -9.45
CA ALA A 30 -5.23 4.69 -9.60
C ALA A 30 -6.07 5.98 -9.60
N ILE A 31 -7.21 5.98 -10.29
CA ILE A 31 -8.14 7.13 -10.31
C ILE A 31 -8.75 7.38 -8.93
N LEU A 32 -9.18 6.33 -8.23
CA LEU A 32 -9.73 6.46 -6.88
C LEU A 32 -8.71 7.05 -5.91
N TRP A 33 -7.47 6.54 -5.91
CA TRP A 33 -6.41 7.08 -5.07
C TRP A 33 -5.95 8.49 -5.49
N ALA A 34 -5.99 8.82 -6.78
CA ALA A 34 -5.74 10.18 -7.25
C ALA A 34 -6.84 11.15 -6.75
N ALA A 35 -8.10 10.70 -6.71
CA ALA A 35 -9.19 11.46 -6.12
C ALA A 35 -9.01 11.63 -4.61
N VAL A 36 -8.55 10.60 -3.87
CA VAL A 36 -8.15 10.73 -2.46
C VAL A 36 -7.07 11.81 -2.33
N LEU A 37 -5.97 11.71 -3.09
CA LEU A 37 -4.85 12.65 -3.05
C LEU A 37 -5.31 14.08 -3.31
N GLY A 38 -6.06 14.30 -4.39
CA GLY A 38 -6.57 15.62 -4.77
C GLY A 38 -7.46 16.22 -3.69
N ARG A 39 -8.37 15.43 -3.11
CA ARG A 39 -9.23 15.91 -2.01
C ARG A 39 -8.45 16.24 -0.76
N VAL A 40 -7.46 15.41 -0.38
CA VAL A 40 -6.62 15.67 0.81
C VAL A 40 -5.83 16.96 0.62
N VAL A 41 -5.13 17.12 -0.49
CA VAL A 41 -4.34 18.32 -0.79
C VAL A 41 -5.22 19.56 -0.80
N LEU A 42 -6.35 19.52 -1.51
CA LEU A 42 -7.26 20.65 -1.64
C LEU A 42 -7.87 21.06 -0.29
N LEU A 43 -8.40 20.10 0.48
CA LEU A 43 -9.05 20.39 1.76
C LEU A 43 -8.03 20.85 2.80
N TYR A 44 -6.85 20.23 2.84
CA TYR A 44 -5.79 20.65 3.74
C TYR A 44 -5.34 22.09 3.42
N ALA A 45 -5.12 22.42 2.14
CA ALA A 45 -4.69 23.76 1.74
C ALA A 45 -5.76 24.84 1.99
N LEU A 46 -7.04 24.55 1.71
CA LEU A 46 -8.11 25.55 1.81
C LEU A 46 -8.71 25.70 3.20
N ARG A 47 -8.74 24.61 3.98
CA ARG A 47 -9.52 24.53 5.22
C ARG A 47 -8.72 23.96 6.40
N GLY A 48 -7.47 23.59 6.19
CA GLY A 48 -6.62 22.94 7.20
C GLY A 48 -6.99 21.49 7.46
N GLN A 49 -6.22 20.86 8.34
CA GLN A 49 -6.32 19.43 8.68
C GLN A 49 -7.72 19.01 9.17
N TRP A 50 -8.41 19.86 9.93
CA TRP A 50 -9.67 19.54 10.61
C TRP A 50 -10.82 19.19 9.65
N LYS A 51 -10.74 19.62 8.39
CA LYS A 51 -11.77 19.37 7.37
C LYS A 51 -11.44 18.22 6.43
N VAL A 52 -10.23 17.65 6.50
CA VAL A 52 -9.81 16.55 5.62
C VAL A 52 -10.71 15.32 5.84
N PHE A 53 -10.96 14.95 7.09
CA PHE A 53 -11.79 13.80 7.41
C PHE A 53 -13.21 13.88 6.81
N PHE A 54 -13.88 15.02 6.94
CA PHE A 54 -15.26 15.16 6.47
C PHE A 54 -15.40 15.05 4.94
N GLY A 55 -14.37 15.42 4.17
CA GLY A 55 -14.41 15.33 2.71
C GLY A 55 -13.77 14.06 2.11
N VAL A 56 -12.96 13.34 2.91
CA VAL A 56 -12.15 12.21 2.42
C VAL A 56 -12.45 10.90 3.14
N GLY A 57 -12.84 10.93 4.42
CA GLY A 57 -12.88 9.77 5.31
C GLY A 57 -13.70 8.60 4.77
N GLU A 58 -14.96 8.85 4.42
CA GLU A 58 -15.82 7.79 3.88
C GLU A 58 -15.30 7.28 2.53
N PHE A 59 -14.80 8.18 1.68
CA PHE A 59 -14.30 7.83 0.36
C PHE A 59 -13.02 6.97 0.43
N VAL A 60 -12.08 7.33 1.31
CA VAL A 60 -10.85 6.54 1.48
C VAL A 60 -11.11 5.22 2.18
N LYS A 61 -12.08 5.15 3.11
CA LYS A 61 -12.48 3.90 3.76
C LYS A 61 -12.89 2.84 2.74
N TRP A 62 -13.79 3.21 1.81
CA TRP A 62 -14.22 2.29 0.75
C TRP A 62 -13.13 2.04 -0.29
N THR A 63 -12.37 3.06 -0.67
CA THR A 63 -11.23 2.90 -1.61
C THR A 63 -10.20 1.90 -1.07
N GLN A 64 -9.84 1.99 0.21
CA GLN A 64 -8.92 1.06 0.86
C GLN A 64 -9.53 -0.35 0.99
N THR A 65 -10.85 -0.45 1.18
CA THR A 65 -11.57 -1.74 1.25
C THR A 65 -11.48 -2.53 -0.06
N LEU A 66 -11.43 -1.85 -1.21
CA LEU A 66 -11.25 -2.51 -2.51
C LEU A 66 -9.89 -3.22 -2.67
N ALA A 67 -8.89 -2.88 -1.85
CA ALA A 67 -7.59 -3.53 -1.86
C ALA A 67 -7.66 -5.00 -1.40
N TRP A 68 -8.75 -5.42 -0.74
CA TRP A 68 -9.00 -6.84 -0.43
C TRP A 68 -8.95 -7.71 -1.71
N ALA A 69 -9.40 -7.18 -2.85
CA ALA A 69 -9.34 -7.90 -4.12
C ALA A 69 -7.91 -8.35 -4.48
N GLU A 70 -6.87 -7.59 -4.10
CA GLU A 70 -5.47 -7.96 -4.36
C GLU A 70 -5.03 -9.22 -3.59
N VAL A 71 -5.55 -9.40 -2.38
CA VAL A 71 -5.33 -10.61 -1.59
C VAL A 71 -5.97 -11.79 -2.30
N MET A 72 -7.21 -11.63 -2.82
CA MET A 72 -7.88 -12.66 -3.61
C MET A 72 -7.14 -12.97 -4.91
N PHE A 73 -6.61 -11.97 -5.61
CA PHE A 73 -5.84 -12.18 -6.83
C PHE A 73 -4.54 -12.92 -6.57
N SER A 74 -3.90 -12.67 -5.42
CA SER A 74 -2.71 -13.40 -5.00
C SER A 74 -3.05 -14.84 -4.56
N LEU A 75 -4.16 -15.02 -3.83
CA LEU A 75 -4.62 -16.31 -3.31
C LEU A 75 -5.02 -17.27 -4.44
N THR A 76 -5.72 -16.76 -5.45
CA THR A 76 -6.16 -17.52 -6.64
C THR A 76 -5.03 -17.74 -7.66
N GLY A 77 -3.85 -17.16 -7.43
CA GLY A 77 -2.73 -17.20 -8.38
C GLY A 77 -2.98 -16.38 -9.65
N LEU A 78 -4.00 -15.51 -9.66
CA LEU A 78 -4.29 -14.61 -10.77
C LEU A 78 -3.12 -13.65 -11.03
N VAL A 79 -2.43 -13.21 -9.97
CA VAL A 79 -1.24 -12.38 -10.04
C VAL A 79 -0.06 -13.09 -9.38
N ARG A 80 1.13 -12.98 -9.96
CA ARG A 80 2.38 -13.50 -9.41
C ARG A 80 2.93 -12.56 -8.32
N ALA A 81 2.20 -12.45 -7.21
CA ALA A 81 2.61 -11.71 -6.02
C ALA A 81 2.74 -12.68 -4.83
N PRO A 82 3.72 -12.49 -3.92
CA PRO A 82 3.81 -13.33 -2.73
C PRO A 82 2.62 -13.04 -1.80
N LEU A 83 1.73 -14.02 -1.67
CA LEU A 83 0.45 -13.90 -0.94
C LEU A 83 0.64 -13.29 0.46
N PHE A 84 1.60 -13.81 1.23
CA PHE A 84 1.83 -13.33 2.60
C PHE A 84 2.16 -11.84 2.65
N THR A 85 3.04 -11.36 1.76
CA THR A 85 3.41 -9.94 1.74
C THR A 85 2.26 -9.04 1.27
N THR A 86 1.47 -9.49 0.27
CA THR A 86 0.28 -8.74 -0.17
C THR A 86 -0.76 -8.67 0.94
N ALA A 87 -1.03 -9.80 1.59
CA ALA A 87 -1.98 -9.89 2.69
C ALA A 87 -1.57 -8.98 3.85
N MET A 88 -0.31 -9.03 4.29
CA MET A 88 0.18 -8.17 5.38
C MET A 88 0.02 -6.67 5.07
N GLN A 89 0.30 -6.25 3.82
CA GLN A 89 0.15 -4.85 3.41
C GLN A 89 -1.32 -4.41 3.39
N VAL A 90 -2.22 -5.25 2.87
CA VAL A 90 -3.64 -4.91 2.78
C VAL A 90 -4.31 -4.97 4.15
N VAL A 91 -4.08 -6.03 4.92
CA VAL A 91 -4.69 -6.25 6.24
C VAL A 91 -4.23 -5.17 7.23
N SER A 92 -2.96 -4.76 7.23
CA SER A 92 -2.49 -3.68 8.12
C SER A 92 -3.24 -2.36 7.88
N ARG A 93 -3.42 -1.96 6.62
CA ARG A 93 -4.17 -0.74 6.30
C ARG A 93 -5.67 -0.87 6.56
N LEU A 94 -6.26 -2.03 6.30
CA LEU A 94 -7.67 -2.28 6.64
C LEU A 94 -7.88 -2.25 8.15
N PHE A 95 -6.96 -2.80 8.92
CA PHE A 95 -6.97 -2.70 10.38
C PHE A 95 -6.87 -1.24 10.84
N LEU A 96 -6.01 -0.42 10.24
CA LEU A 96 -5.96 1.02 10.54
C LEU A 96 -7.29 1.72 10.25
N VAL A 97 -7.89 1.48 9.09
CA VAL A 97 -9.17 2.13 8.71
C VAL A 97 -10.33 1.66 9.60
N TRP A 98 -10.54 0.35 9.71
CA TRP A 98 -11.74 -0.23 10.32
C TRP A 98 -11.57 -0.52 11.82
N GLY A 99 -10.36 -0.86 12.26
CA GLY A 99 -10.06 -1.22 13.64
C GLY A 99 -9.52 -0.08 14.50
N VAL A 100 -9.01 0.99 13.89
CA VAL A 100 -8.43 2.14 14.62
C VAL A 100 -9.17 3.44 14.32
N ILE A 101 -9.29 3.83 13.06
CA ILE A 101 -9.86 5.14 12.72
C ILE A 101 -11.37 5.14 12.92
N GLU A 102 -12.09 4.16 12.39
CA GLU A 102 -13.56 4.10 12.48
C GLU A 102 -14.09 4.05 13.93
N PRO A 103 -13.51 3.27 14.86
CA PRO A 103 -14.03 3.23 16.24
C PRO A 103 -13.60 4.44 17.08
N PHE A 104 -12.49 5.09 16.73
CA PHE A 104 -11.87 6.17 17.51
C PHE A 104 -11.75 7.46 16.70
N GLN A 105 -12.79 7.79 15.92
CA GLN A 105 -12.76 8.94 15.02
C GLN A 105 -12.53 10.26 15.77
N ALA A 106 -13.16 10.43 16.94
CA ALA A 106 -13.09 11.65 17.74
C ALA A 106 -11.64 12.06 18.09
N ASP A 107 -10.76 11.08 18.30
CA ASP A 107 -9.38 11.28 18.72
C ASP A 107 -8.39 11.26 17.54
N THR A 108 -8.68 10.47 16.50
CA THR A 108 -7.71 10.19 15.43
C THR A 108 -7.80 11.18 14.26
N VAL A 109 -9.00 11.50 13.78
CA VAL A 109 -9.20 12.07 12.44
C VAL A 109 -8.83 13.54 12.29
N PHE A 110 -8.72 14.24 13.42
CA PHE A 110 -8.35 15.65 13.48
C PHE A 110 -6.86 15.90 13.65
N SER A 111 -6.09 14.84 13.89
CA SER A 111 -4.65 14.92 14.05
C SER A 111 -3.94 15.19 12.72
N VAL A 112 -2.74 15.77 12.81
CA VAL A 112 -1.84 15.89 11.65
C VAL A 112 -1.55 14.51 11.04
N GLY A 113 -1.41 13.50 11.90
CA GLY A 113 -1.09 12.13 11.49
C GLY A 113 -2.13 11.55 10.54
N TYR A 114 -3.42 11.84 10.71
CA TYR A 114 -4.45 11.41 9.77
C TYR A 114 -4.19 11.97 8.36
N SER A 115 -3.90 13.27 8.27
CA SER A 115 -3.65 13.94 6.97
C SER A 115 -2.36 13.46 6.31
N THR A 116 -1.27 13.34 7.07
CA THR A 116 0.03 12.87 6.55
C THR A 116 0.01 11.40 6.16
N MET A 117 -0.73 10.56 6.90
CA MET A 117 -0.99 9.17 6.53
C MET A 117 -1.70 9.10 5.17
N LEU A 118 -2.80 9.84 4.99
CA LEU A 118 -3.55 9.84 3.73
C LEU A 118 -2.73 10.37 2.55
N LEU A 119 -1.90 11.39 2.75
CA LEU A 119 -0.96 11.88 1.74
C LEU A 119 0.05 10.78 1.35
N ALA A 120 0.70 10.17 2.34
CA ALA A 120 1.69 9.11 2.07
C ALA A 120 1.07 7.91 1.35
N TRP A 121 -0.11 7.48 1.80
CA TRP A 121 -0.86 6.39 1.18
C TRP A 121 -1.24 6.73 -0.26
N SER A 122 -1.95 7.83 -0.46
CA SER A 122 -2.49 8.17 -1.78
C SER A 122 -1.41 8.39 -2.83
N ILE A 123 -0.29 9.06 -2.50
CA ILE A 123 0.84 9.20 -3.45
C ILE A 123 1.42 7.82 -3.79
N THR A 124 1.65 6.97 -2.78
CA THR A 124 2.21 5.63 -2.98
C THR A 124 1.29 4.78 -3.86
N GLU A 125 -0.02 4.84 -3.61
CA GLU A 125 -1.01 4.05 -4.32
C GLU A 125 -1.22 4.50 -5.76
N VAL A 126 -1.27 5.82 -6.02
CA VAL A 126 -1.31 6.35 -7.39
C VAL A 126 -0.12 5.81 -8.19
N ILE A 127 1.11 5.93 -7.66
CA ILE A 127 2.31 5.42 -8.34
C ILE A 127 2.22 3.90 -8.55
N ARG A 128 1.79 3.15 -7.53
CA ARG A 128 1.73 1.69 -7.55
C ARG A 128 0.76 1.16 -8.60
N TYR A 129 -0.47 1.66 -8.59
CA TYR A 129 -1.52 1.22 -9.50
C TYR A 129 -1.26 1.70 -10.93
N THR A 130 -0.79 2.94 -11.14
CA THR A 130 -0.39 3.40 -12.48
C THR A 130 0.75 2.55 -13.04
N PHE A 131 1.75 2.21 -12.22
CA PHE A 131 2.81 1.30 -12.63
C PHE A 131 2.25 -0.06 -13.05
N PHE A 132 1.36 -0.65 -12.26
CA PHE A 132 0.81 -1.97 -12.57
C PHE A 132 -0.05 -1.96 -13.83
N ALA A 133 -0.89 -0.94 -14.02
CA ALA A 133 -1.70 -0.78 -15.22
C ALA A 133 -0.82 -0.72 -16.48
N ILE A 134 0.21 0.13 -16.48
CA ILE A 134 1.14 0.28 -17.63
C ILE A 134 1.95 -1.00 -17.84
N ASN A 135 2.51 -1.59 -16.78
CA ASN A 135 3.33 -2.78 -16.88
C ASN A 135 2.54 -3.99 -17.44
N ILE A 136 1.28 -4.17 -17.03
CA ILE A 136 0.44 -5.27 -17.52
C ILE A 136 -0.07 -4.98 -18.94
N GLY A 137 -0.44 -3.74 -19.22
CA GLY A 137 -1.03 -3.35 -20.52
C GLY A 137 -0.02 -3.26 -21.65
N THR A 138 1.17 -2.72 -21.39
CA THR A 138 2.18 -2.42 -22.41
C THR A 138 3.44 -3.28 -22.29
N GLY A 139 3.72 -3.84 -21.11
CA GLY A 139 4.99 -4.53 -20.83
C GLY A 139 6.18 -3.59 -20.61
N GLU A 140 6.07 -2.31 -20.97
CA GLU A 140 7.16 -1.34 -20.91
C GLU A 140 6.80 -0.14 -20.06
N VAL A 141 7.39 -0.07 -18.86
CA VAL A 141 7.15 1.06 -17.94
C VAL A 141 8.14 2.20 -18.22
N PRO A 142 7.65 3.45 -18.37
CA PRO A 142 8.50 4.62 -18.49
C PRO A 142 9.51 4.75 -17.36
N GLY A 143 10.74 5.18 -17.69
CA GLY A 143 11.84 5.27 -16.72
C GLY A 143 11.55 6.15 -15.51
N TRP A 144 10.82 7.26 -15.70
CA TRP A 144 10.43 8.15 -14.60
C TRP A 144 9.46 7.49 -13.62
N LEU A 145 8.49 6.70 -14.11
CA LEU A 145 7.51 6.02 -13.27
C LEU A 145 8.15 4.86 -12.50
N LEU A 146 9.06 4.14 -13.15
CA LEU A 146 9.91 3.16 -12.48
C LEU A 146 10.74 3.83 -11.38
N TRP A 147 11.36 4.97 -11.68
CA TRP A 147 12.15 5.71 -10.70
C TRP A 147 11.31 6.12 -9.49
N LEU A 148 10.12 6.68 -9.72
CA LEU A 148 9.19 7.02 -8.63
C LEU A 148 8.90 5.81 -7.76
N ARG A 149 8.43 4.71 -8.36
CA ARG A 149 8.07 3.47 -7.64
C ARG A 149 9.18 2.95 -6.72
N TYR A 150 10.44 3.08 -7.13
CA TYR A 150 11.59 2.54 -6.39
C TYR A 150 12.40 3.60 -5.62
N ASN A 151 11.96 4.85 -5.53
CA ASN A 151 12.64 5.88 -4.72
C ASN A 151 11.70 6.65 -3.79
N THR A 152 10.40 6.78 -4.08
CA THR A 152 9.49 7.54 -3.20
C THR A 152 9.37 6.94 -1.80
N PHE A 153 9.61 5.64 -1.64
CA PHE A 153 9.58 4.97 -0.34
C PHE A 153 10.61 5.53 0.65
N PHE A 154 11.71 6.18 0.21
CA PHE A 154 12.66 6.81 1.14
C PHE A 154 12.00 7.90 2.01
N VAL A 155 10.99 8.58 1.48
CA VAL A 155 10.30 9.68 2.16
C VAL A 155 8.91 9.24 2.62
N LEU A 156 8.13 8.64 1.71
CA LEU A 156 6.74 8.30 1.99
C LEU A 156 6.60 7.17 3.00
N TYR A 157 7.55 6.23 3.06
CA TYR A 157 7.46 5.10 3.98
C TYR A 157 7.64 5.53 5.44
N PRO A 158 8.70 6.29 5.82
CA PRO A 158 8.80 6.83 7.17
C PRO A 158 7.58 7.66 7.58
N ILE A 159 7.10 8.55 6.70
CA ILE A 159 5.92 9.39 6.97
C ILE A 159 4.67 8.51 7.18
N GLY A 160 4.46 7.50 6.33
CA GLY A 160 3.33 6.59 6.43
C GLY A 160 3.34 5.83 7.76
N ILE A 161 4.43 5.12 8.05
CA ILE A 161 4.56 4.31 9.27
C ILE A 161 4.48 5.18 10.53
N SER A 162 5.15 6.33 10.57
CA SER A 162 5.09 7.22 11.74
C SER A 162 3.66 7.73 11.99
N SER A 163 2.95 8.07 10.92
CA SER A 163 1.57 8.56 11.01
C SER A 163 0.59 7.47 11.44
N GLU A 164 0.75 6.24 10.92
CA GLU A 164 -0.05 5.09 11.32
C GLU A 164 0.16 4.72 12.80
N CYS A 165 1.42 4.67 13.25
CA CYS A 165 1.75 4.48 14.66
C CYS A 165 1.13 5.57 15.53
N TRP A 166 1.17 6.83 15.08
CA TRP A 166 0.51 7.93 15.78
C TRP A 166 -1.01 7.70 15.92
N MET A 167 -1.69 7.21 14.87
CA MET A 167 -3.13 6.92 14.93
C MET A 167 -3.44 5.83 15.96
N ILE A 168 -2.63 4.78 15.98
CA ILE A 168 -2.76 3.70 16.98
C ILE A 168 -2.51 4.25 18.39
N ILE A 169 -1.51 5.09 18.59
CA ILE A 169 -1.21 5.65 19.92
C ILE A 169 -2.37 6.51 20.43
N LEU A 170 -2.95 7.37 19.58
CA LEU A 170 -4.09 8.20 19.95
C LEU A 170 -5.32 7.37 20.34
N SER A 171 -5.49 6.17 19.76
CA SER A 171 -6.64 5.33 20.08
C SER A 171 -6.46 4.47 21.35
N ILE A 172 -5.25 4.30 21.90
CA ILE A 172 -5.02 3.45 23.07
C ILE A 172 -5.80 3.91 24.30
N GLY A 173 -5.78 5.21 24.61
CA GLY A 173 -6.49 5.77 25.77
C GLY A 173 -8.01 5.57 25.68
N PRO A 174 -8.65 6.03 24.59
CA PRO A 174 -10.06 5.77 24.31
C PRO A 174 -10.41 4.28 24.29
N ALA A 175 -9.56 3.44 23.69
CA ALA A 175 -9.74 1.99 23.68
C ALA A 175 -9.71 1.41 25.09
N TYR A 176 -8.82 1.88 25.96
CA TYR A 176 -8.72 1.39 27.34
C TYR A 176 -9.96 1.76 28.14
N ALA A 177 -10.49 2.97 27.95
CA ALA A 177 -11.72 3.42 28.58
C ALA A 177 -12.95 2.62 28.12
N ALA A 178 -13.00 2.21 26.86
CA ALA A 178 -14.11 1.41 26.32
C ALA A 178 -13.99 -0.09 26.66
N ASN A 179 -12.81 -0.68 26.43
CA ASN A 179 -12.49 -2.06 26.74
C ASN A 179 -10.96 -2.26 26.83
N PRO A 180 -10.39 -2.51 28.03
CA PRO A 180 -8.96 -2.72 28.21
C PRO A 180 -8.34 -3.78 27.30
N LEU A 181 -9.09 -4.82 26.93
CA LEU A 181 -8.60 -5.86 26.01
C LEU A 181 -8.25 -5.28 24.64
N VAL A 182 -9.07 -4.35 24.13
CA VAL A 182 -8.81 -3.69 22.84
C VAL A 182 -7.54 -2.87 22.92
N ALA A 183 -7.31 -2.12 24.01
CA ALA A 183 -6.08 -1.36 24.20
C ALA A 183 -4.83 -2.26 24.24
N TYR A 184 -4.90 -3.41 24.91
CA TYR A 184 -3.79 -4.38 24.93
C TYR A 184 -3.52 -4.96 23.53
N VAL A 185 -4.56 -5.22 22.74
CA VAL A 185 -4.40 -5.65 21.34
C VAL A 185 -3.73 -4.55 20.52
N LEU A 186 -4.15 -3.28 20.64
CA LEU A 186 -3.52 -2.15 19.94
C LEU A 186 -2.05 -1.99 20.31
N LEU A 187 -1.71 -2.14 21.60
CA LEU A 187 -0.33 -2.09 22.08
C LEU A 187 0.50 -3.24 21.51
N ALA A 188 -0.03 -4.46 21.51
CA ALA A 188 0.65 -5.63 20.93
C ALA A 188 0.89 -5.44 19.42
N VAL A 189 -0.10 -4.91 18.70
CA VAL A 189 0.05 -4.56 17.28
C VAL A 189 1.17 -3.55 17.10
N LEU A 190 1.22 -2.48 17.90
CA LEU A 190 2.28 -1.46 17.79
C LEU A 190 3.69 -2.06 18.01
N ILE A 191 3.83 -2.94 19.01
CA ILE A 191 5.10 -3.63 19.32
C ILE A 191 5.56 -4.50 18.15
N ILE A 192 4.65 -5.21 17.49
CA ILE A 192 4.97 -6.06 16.32
C ILE A 192 5.19 -5.20 15.07
N TYR A 193 4.43 -4.13 14.92
CA TYR A 193 4.38 -3.31 13.71
C TYR A 193 5.68 -2.56 13.47
N VAL A 194 6.28 -2.01 14.52
CA VAL A 194 7.53 -1.24 14.40
C VAL A 194 8.70 -2.09 13.87
N PRO A 195 9.05 -3.27 14.44
CA PRO A 195 10.07 -4.16 13.87
C PRO A 195 9.68 -4.68 12.48
N GLY A 196 8.40 -5.01 12.27
CA GLY A 196 7.89 -5.44 10.96
C GLY A 196 8.17 -4.39 9.88
N SER A 197 7.90 -3.11 10.19
CA SER A 197 8.12 -2.01 9.26
C SER A 197 9.58 -1.87 8.83
N TYR A 198 10.54 -2.06 9.75
CA TYR A 198 11.96 -2.06 9.43
C TYR A 198 12.33 -3.19 8.47
N ILE A 199 11.81 -4.41 8.71
CA ILE A 199 12.05 -5.56 7.82
C ILE A 199 11.51 -5.25 6.41
N LEU A 200 10.27 -4.76 6.29
CA LEU A 200 9.69 -4.39 5.00
C LEU A 200 10.50 -3.30 4.28
N TYR A 201 11.00 -2.30 5.01
CA TYR A 201 11.85 -1.25 4.46
C TYR A 201 13.14 -1.83 3.84
N THR A 202 13.84 -2.69 4.57
CA THR A 202 15.06 -3.34 4.05
C THR A 202 14.78 -4.24 2.83
N HIS A 203 13.60 -4.86 2.76
CA HIS A 203 13.15 -5.59 1.58
C HIS A 203 12.98 -4.66 0.36
N MET A 204 12.40 -3.48 0.52
CA MET A 204 12.27 -2.50 -0.57
C MET A 204 13.63 -2.02 -1.07
N MET A 205 14.59 -1.80 -0.17
CA MET A 205 15.97 -1.46 -0.55
C MET A 205 16.62 -2.56 -1.41
N LYS A 206 16.45 -3.83 -1.02
CA LYS A 206 16.93 -4.98 -1.80
C LYS A 206 16.25 -5.05 -3.17
N GLN A 207 14.93 -4.83 -3.23
CA GLN A 207 14.18 -4.81 -4.49
C GLN A 207 14.67 -3.71 -5.43
N ARG A 208 14.87 -2.48 -4.92
CA ARG A 208 15.45 -1.37 -5.67
C ARG A 208 16.81 -1.75 -6.25
N SER A 209 17.72 -2.23 -5.41
CA SER A 209 19.07 -2.63 -5.82
C SER A 209 19.02 -3.67 -6.95
N LYS A 210 18.14 -4.67 -6.85
CA LYS A 210 17.95 -5.70 -7.87
C LYS A 210 17.50 -5.12 -9.22
N VAL A 211 16.51 -4.21 -9.21
CA VAL A 211 15.96 -3.61 -10.43
C VAL A 211 16.98 -2.74 -11.14
N PHE A 212 17.71 -1.89 -10.41
CA PHE A 212 18.69 -0.98 -11.02
C PHE A 212 19.99 -1.69 -11.42
N LYS A 213 20.45 -2.72 -10.69
CA LYS A 213 21.59 -3.54 -11.10
C LYS A 213 21.31 -4.34 -12.37
N GLY A 214 20.09 -4.86 -12.54
CA GLY A 214 19.69 -5.58 -13.74
C GLY A 214 19.56 -4.71 -15.00
N ARG A 215 19.62 -3.38 -14.86
CA ARG A 215 19.57 -2.41 -15.97
C ARG A 215 20.90 -1.71 -16.24
N ALA A 216 21.96 -2.02 -15.49
CA ALA A 216 23.28 -1.50 -15.81
C ALA A 216 23.72 -2.09 -17.17
N PRO A 217 24.21 -1.26 -18.12
CA PRO A 217 24.74 -1.79 -19.37
C PRO A 217 25.84 -2.79 -19.05
N ALA A 218 25.82 -3.94 -19.74
CA ALA A 218 26.91 -4.91 -19.66
C ALA A 218 28.20 -4.13 -19.95
N LYS A 219 29.16 -4.17 -19.02
CA LYS A 219 30.47 -3.56 -19.25
C LYS A 219 31.03 -4.20 -20.51
N THR A 220 31.10 -3.43 -21.59
CA THR A 220 31.81 -3.81 -22.80
C THR A 220 33.28 -3.99 -22.40
N GLN A 221 33.72 -5.25 -22.31
CA GLN A 221 35.14 -5.60 -22.22
C GLN A 221 35.72 -5.67 -23.62
#